data_AF-A0A2E7H061-F1
#
_entry.id   AF-A0A2E7H061-F1
#
_cell.length_a   1.000
_cell.length_b   1.000
_cell.length_c   1.000
_cell.angle_alpha   90.00
_cell.angle_beta   90.00
_cell.angle_gamma   90.00
#
_symmetry.space_group_name_H-M   'P 1'
#
loop_
_entity.id
_entity.type
_entity.pdbx_description
1 polymer ?
#
loop_
_entity_poly.entity_id
_entity_poly.type
_entity_poly.pdbx_seq_one_letter_code
_entity_poly.pdbx_strand_id
1 'polypeptide(L)'
;MGGVYCPTCEASVEVTAKFCLSCGHDLSSHGPITATGHDLNQLKDVIRLREDLSMAEKFDMIARVEDGADPIKLGIAAAAEEDQEATAEGLPAAPVEIAPALQQAEWTSPAVDAAVGLVSGGSKLLDLKNAGAFEKLNDTFTEAMNLGREATIELLKVSQGMVLPADEALEVVPIMQPPNKSFCPKCGSDIHANAMLQWQKWSDASTDLLTIQLEAAMRSSLMHLAATYRDKIQDLEDHLSDAKIAVEKAKQEAAHAPAPAAEPATEKTTKKASGKKAASTTSAPKKPKTTPAKPKTGGLFGAKKPKKTYEGEPGGKAEWFLEEALDTVYDPHGTGKPIKAAMILARSSEGNVRVRDVIRAYAVEGEDGVSELAWTSPLAKYLIEAYDAC
;
A
#
# COMPACT_ATOMS: atom_id res chain seq x y z
N MET A 1 -13.35 -28.56 -6.85
CA MET A 1 -13.06 -28.55 -8.30
C MET A 1 -11.77 -29.34 -8.47
N GLY A 2 -11.84 -30.59 -8.92
CA GLY A 2 -10.67 -31.45 -9.11
C GLY A 2 -10.19 -31.35 -10.56
N GLY A 3 -8.89 -31.21 -10.77
CA GLY A 3 -8.27 -31.12 -12.08
C GLY A 3 -6.89 -30.48 -12.02
N VAL A 4 -6.27 -30.36 -13.19
CA VAL A 4 -4.97 -29.70 -13.37
C VAL A 4 -5.14 -28.35 -14.07
N TYR A 5 -4.23 -27.44 -13.79
CA TYR A 5 -4.36 -26.03 -14.13
C TYR A 5 -3.18 -25.54 -14.95
N CYS A 6 -3.42 -24.53 -15.77
CA CYS A 6 -2.34 -23.84 -16.46
C CYS A 6 -1.50 -23.05 -15.45
N PRO A 7 -0.16 -23.20 -15.45
CA PRO A 7 0.72 -22.45 -14.52
C PRO A 7 0.72 -20.94 -14.77
N THR A 8 0.28 -20.49 -15.95
CA THR A 8 0.31 -19.07 -16.34
C THR A 8 -1.00 -18.34 -16.02
N CYS A 9 -2.16 -18.94 -16.29
CA CYS A 9 -3.46 -18.27 -16.17
C CYS A 9 -4.45 -18.97 -15.25
N GLU A 10 -4.07 -20.08 -14.61
CA GLU A 10 -4.89 -20.86 -13.67
C GLU A 10 -6.21 -21.41 -14.25
N ALA A 11 -6.40 -21.32 -15.57
CA ALA A 11 -7.51 -21.99 -16.24
C ALA A 11 -7.36 -23.51 -16.12
N SER A 12 -8.48 -24.21 -15.94
CA SER A 12 -8.51 -25.67 -15.99
C SER A 12 -8.04 -26.15 -17.35
N VAL A 13 -7.08 -27.07 -17.37
CA VAL A 13 -6.55 -27.67 -18.59
C VAL A 13 -6.71 -29.19 -18.54
N GLU A 14 -6.85 -29.81 -19.70
CA GLU A 14 -6.81 -31.27 -19.78
C GLU A 14 -5.39 -31.76 -19.49
N VAL A 15 -5.30 -32.90 -18.81
CA VAL A 15 -4.04 -33.54 -18.39
C VAL A 15 -3.08 -33.82 -19.54
N THR A 16 -3.62 -34.04 -20.74
CA THR A 16 -2.87 -34.38 -21.95
C THR A 16 -2.73 -33.18 -22.90
N ALA A 17 -3.22 -32.00 -22.52
CA ALA A 17 -3.16 -30.80 -23.35
C ALA A 17 -1.71 -30.35 -23.55
N LYS A 18 -1.34 -30.08 -24.80
CA LYS A 18 -0.04 -29.49 -25.16
C LYS A 18 -0.03 -27.97 -25.04
N PHE A 19 -1.21 -27.34 -25.11
CA PHE A 19 -1.36 -25.89 -25.01
C PHE A 19 -2.55 -25.53 -24.13
N CYS A 20 -2.43 -24.46 -23.35
CA CYS A 20 -3.56 -23.89 -22.64
C CYS A 20 -4.49 -23.15 -23.61
N LEU A 21 -5.75 -23.59 -23.70
CA LEU A 21 -6.75 -22.96 -24.59
C LEU A 21 -7.12 -21.52 -24.17
N SER A 22 -6.87 -21.13 -22.93
CA SER A 22 -7.24 -19.80 -22.41
C SER A 22 -6.15 -18.75 -22.60
N CYS A 23 -4.86 -19.11 -22.49
CA CYS A 23 -3.75 -18.15 -22.59
C CYS A 23 -2.69 -18.49 -23.64
N GLY A 24 -2.81 -19.62 -24.33
CA GLY A 24 -1.86 -20.06 -25.36
C GLY A 24 -0.53 -20.58 -24.82
N HIS A 25 -0.39 -20.76 -23.50
CA HIS A 25 0.84 -21.28 -22.90
C HIS A 25 1.15 -22.71 -23.37
N ASP A 26 2.43 -22.97 -23.66
CA ASP A 26 2.93 -24.28 -24.10
C ASP A 26 3.23 -25.19 -22.88
N LEU A 27 2.33 -26.15 -22.66
CA LEU A 27 2.37 -27.10 -21.55
C LEU A 27 3.41 -28.23 -21.76
N SER A 28 4.11 -28.25 -22.90
CA SER A 28 5.25 -29.16 -23.11
C SER A 28 6.54 -28.66 -22.47
N SER A 29 6.65 -27.34 -22.25
CA SER A 29 7.81 -26.71 -21.60
C SER A 29 7.64 -26.62 -20.08
N HIS A 30 6.48 -26.19 -19.62
CA HIS A 30 6.07 -26.17 -18.22
C HIS A 30 4.72 -26.88 -18.09
N GLY A 31 4.74 -28.06 -17.45
CA GLY A 31 3.59 -28.95 -17.38
C GLY A 31 2.39 -28.34 -16.64
N PRO A 32 1.19 -28.95 -16.79
CA PRO A 32 0.06 -28.61 -15.95
C PRO A 32 0.40 -28.77 -14.46
N ILE A 33 -0.14 -27.89 -13.63
CA ILE A 33 0.05 -27.94 -12.17
C ILE A 33 -1.20 -28.49 -11.48
N THR A 34 -1.01 -29.20 -10.38
CA THR A 34 -2.11 -29.60 -9.48
C THR A 34 -2.67 -28.38 -8.73
N ALA A 35 -3.82 -28.53 -8.06
CA ALA A 35 -4.41 -27.47 -7.23
C ALA A 35 -3.46 -26.91 -6.14
N THR A 36 -2.48 -27.72 -5.72
CA THR A 36 -1.45 -27.37 -4.73
C THR A 36 -0.21 -26.71 -5.35
N GLY A 37 -0.19 -26.48 -6.66
CA GLY A 37 0.90 -25.80 -7.37
C GLY A 37 2.06 -26.70 -7.81
N HIS A 38 1.99 -28.02 -7.55
CA HIS A 38 3.02 -28.97 -7.97
C HIS A 38 2.88 -29.35 -9.45
N ASP A 39 3.99 -29.42 -10.18
CA ASP A 39 4.03 -29.88 -11.57
C ASP A 39 3.62 -31.36 -11.68
N LEU A 40 2.60 -31.62 -12.49
CA LEU A 40 2.04 -32.94 -12.72
C LEU A 40 3.05 -33.92 -13.32
N ASN A 41 3.92 -33.47 -14.23
CA ASN A 41 4.89 -34.34 -14.88
C ASN A 41 5.97 -34.78 -13.89
N GLN A 42 6.44 -33.85 -13.04
CA GLN A 42 7.38 -34.17 -11.97
C GLN A 42 6.78 -35.16 -10.97
N LEU A 43 5.51 -34.98 -10.58
CA LEU A 43 4.82 -35.93 -9.69
C LEU A 43 4.70 -37.33 -10.32
N LYS A 44 4.36 -37.41 -11.61
CA LYS A 44 4.30 -38.70 -12.33
C LYS A 44 5.64 -39.40 -12.35
N ASP A 45 6.74 -38.66 -12.52
CA ASP A 45 8.09 -39.23 -12.53
C ASP A 45 8.50 -39.72 -11.13
N VAL A 46 8.17 -38.96 -10.08
CA VAL A 46 8.37 -39.40 -8.68
C VAL A 46 7.59 -40.68 -8.39
N ILE A 47 6.32 -40.78 -8.80
CA ILE A 47 5.50 -41.99 -8.61
C ILE A 47 6.08 -43.19 -9.39
N ARG A 48 6.61 -42.96 -10.59
CA ARG A 48 7.25 -44.03 -11.39
C ARG A 48 8.52 -44.57 -10.74
N LEU A 49 9.31 -43.69 -10.14
CA LEU A 49 10.59 -44.02 -9.49
C LEU A 49 10.44 -44.72 -8.14
N ARG A 50 9.27 -44.62 -7.49
CA ARG A 50 9.01 -45.31 -6.22
C ARG A 50 9.09 -46.83 -6.35
N GLU A 51 10.00 -47.48 -5.64
CA GLU A 51 10.17 -48.94 -5.66
C GLU A 51 9.23 -49.67 -4.68
N ASP A 52 8.60 -48.93 -3.78
CA ASP A 52 7.72 -49.43 -2.71
C ASP A 52 6.28 -49.69 -3.16
N LEU A 53 5.96 -49.46 -4.44
CA LEU A 53 4.62 -49.58 -5.01
C LEU A 53 4.61 -50.56 -6.18
N SER A 54 3.55 -51.37 -6.27
CA SER A 54 3.30 -52.17 -7.45
C SER A 54 2.95 -51.30 -8.66
N MET A 55 3.15 -51.83 -9.87
CA MET A 55 2.80 -51.10 -11.10
C MET A 55 1.32 -50.67 -11.13
N ALA A 56 0.41 -51.48 -10.57
CA ALA A 56 -1.01 -51.16 -10.49
C ALA A 56 -1.27 -49.97 -9.56
N GLU A 57 -0.62 -49.91 -8.40
CA GLU A 57 -0.74 -48.82 -7.43
C GLU A 57 -0.12 -47.51 -7.95
N LYS A 58 0.94 -47.61 -8.77
CA LYS A 58 1.51 -46.44 -9.47
C LYS A 58 0.52 -45.82 -10.45
N PHE A 59 -0.15 -46.64 -11.25
CA PHE A 59 -1.17 -46.14 -12.20
C PHE A 59 -2.38 -45.54 -11.49
N ASP A 60 -2.85 -46.16 -10.40
CA ASP A 60 -3.96 -45.64 -9.59
C ASP A 60 -3.59 -44.30 -8.92
N MET A 61 -2.36 -44.16 -8.41
CA MET A 61 -1.92 -42.87 -7.85
C MET A 61 -1.73 -41.77 -8.89
N ILE A 62 -1.23 -42.10 -10.08
CA ILE A 62 -1.16 -41.13 -11.18
C ILE A 62 -2.56 -40.64 -11.54
N ALA A 63 -3.53 -41.55 -11.67
CA ALA A 63 -4.92 -41.19 -11.98
C ALA A 63 -5.53 -40.27 -10.91
N ARG A 64 -5.31 -40.57 -9.62
CA ARG A 64 -5.80 -39.72 -8.52
C ARG A 64 -5.22 -38.31 -8.56
N VAL A 65 -3.92 -38.17 -8.85
CA VAL A 65 -3.26 -36.86 -8.96
C VAL A 65 -3.74 -36.10 -10.20
N GLU A 66 -3.98 -36.80 -11.32
CA GLU A 66 -4.56 -36.24 -12.54
C GLU A 66 -6.00 -35.73 -12.33
N ASP A 67 -6.79 -36.42 -11.51
CA ASP A 67 -8.15 -36.02 -11.11
C ASP A 67 -8.17 -34.90 -10.05
N GLY A 68 -6.99 -34.43 -9.62
CA GLY A 68 -6.83 -33.30 -8.71
C GLY A 68 -6.79 -33.66 -7.22
N ALA A 69 -6.44 -34.89 -6.86
CA ALA A 69 -6.14 -35.24 -5.48
C ALA A 69 -4.86 -34.54 -4.99
N ASP A 70 -4.86 -34.11 -3.72
CA ASP A 70 -3.73 -33.39 -3.13
C ASP A 70 -2.49 -34.29 -3.02
N PRO A 71 -1.37 -33.99 -3.72
CA PRO A 71 -0.16 -34.81 -3.70
C PRO A 71 0.52 -34.84 -2.31
N ILE A 72 0.26 -33.83 -1.47
CA ILE A 72 0.71 -33.76 -0.07
C ILE A 72 -0.03 -34.80 0.79
N LYS A 73 -1.36 -34.90 0.64
CA LYS A 73 -2.16 -35.88 1.38
C LYS A 73 -1.90 -37.31 0.92
N LEU A 74 -1.49 -37.48 -0.33
CA LEU A 74 -1.06 -38.77 -0.88
C LEU A 74 0.38 -39.15 -0.49
N GLY A 75 1.10 -38.30 0.25
CA GLY A 75 2.48 -38.55 0.68
C GLY A 75 3.46 -38.64 -0.49
N ILE A 76 3.14 -38.01 -1.62
CA ILE A 76 3.98 -37.98 -2.83
C ILE A 76 4.86 -36.73 -2.81
N ALA A 77 4.32 -35.62 -2.30
CA ALA A 77 5.06 -34.40 -2.02
C ALA A 77 5.15 -34.19 -0.51
N ALA A 78 6.30 -33.74 -0.03
CA ALA A 78 6.40 -33.25 1.34
C ALA A 78 5.54 -31.99 1.47
N ALA A 79 4.79 -31.85 2.58
CA ALA A 79 4.43 -30.51 3.03
C ALA A 79 5.75 -29.75 3.20
N ALA A 80 5.82 -28.50 2.74
CA ALA A 80 6.98 -27.67 3.05
C ALA A 80 7.15 -27.70 4.57
N GLU A 81 8.29 -28.21 5.04
CA GLU A 81 8.56 -28.50 6.45
C GLU A 81 8.01 -27.37 7.34
N GLU A 82 7.04 -27.69 8.18
CA GLU A 82 6.76 -26.91 9.39
C GLU A 82 7.93 -27.21 10.32
N ASP A 83 8.96 -26.37 10.27
CA ASP A 83 10.15 -26.50 11.11
C ASP A 83 9.72 -26.57 12.58
N GLN A 84 9.84 -27.78 13.15
CA GLN A 84 10.26 -27.95 14.52
C GLN A 84 11.51 -27.10 14.73
N GLU A 85 11.43 -26.20 15.71
CA GLU A 85 12.50 -25.41 16.30
C GLU A 85 13.92 -25.91 15.98
N ALA A 86 14.45 -25.50 14.83
CA ALA A 86 15.86 -25.60 14.51
C ALA A 86 16.44 -24.21 14.68
N THR A 87 17.17 -24.04 15.79
CA THR A 87 18.03 -22.90 16.07
C THR A 87 19.08 -22.75 14.98
N ALA A 88 18.74 -22.08 13.89
CA ALA A 88 19.68 -21.41 13.02
C ALA A 88 19.71 -19.94 13.45
N GLU A 89 20.89 -19.41 13.76
CA GLU A 89 21.14 -18.00 14.08
C GLU A 89 20.84 -17.11 12.85
N GLY A 90 19.56 -16.96 12.52
CA GLY A 90 19.03 -15.81 11.83
C GLY A 90 18.56 -14.81 12.88
N LEU A 91 18.87 -13.54 12.68
CA LEU A 91 18.42 -12.42 13.52
C LEU A 91 17.00 -12.69 14.06
N PRO A 92 16.75 -12.60 15.37
CA PRO A 92 15.41 -12.83 15.90
C PRO A 92 14.47 -11.87 15.18
N ALA A 93 13.42 -12.43 14.55
CA ALA A 93 12.31 -11.63 14.07
C ALA A 93 11.88 -10.75 15.24
N ALA A 94 12.00 -9.42 15.08
CA ALA A 94 11.60 -8.50 16.13
C ALA A 94 10.15 -8.84 16.49
N PRO A 95 9.80 -8.90 17.79
CA PRO A 95 8.42 -9.13 18.18
C PRO A 95 7.55 -8.11 17.45
N VAL A 96 6.51 -8.61 16.78
CA VAL A 96 5.52 -7.76 16.11
C VAL A 96 4.79 -7.03 17.22
N GLU A 97 5.27 -5.83 17.52
CA GLU A 97 4.70 -4.93 18.52
C GLU A 97 4.15 -3.70 17.81
N ILE A 98 3.01 -3.21 18.31
CA ILE A 98 2.46 -1.94 17.84
C ILE A 98 3.45 -0.83 18.20
N ALA A 99 3.76 0.01 17.22
CA ALA A 99 4.68 1.13 17.39
C ALA A 99 4.31 1.96 18.65
N PRO A 100 5.24 2.16 19.61
CA PRO A 100 4.98 2.93 20.82
C PRO A 100 4.52 4.36 20.52
N ALA A 101 5.01 4.95 19.43
CA ALA A 101 4.60 6.27 18.96
C ALA A 101 3.09 6.36 18.63
N LEU A 102 2.49 5.27 18.14
CA LEU A 102 1.05 5.23 17.93
C LEU A 102 0.32 5.15 19.28
N GLN A 103 0.78 4.29 20.19
CA GLN A 103 0.15 4.09 21.50
C GLN A 103 0.16 5.37 22.36
N GLN A 104 1.23 6.16 22.26
CA GLN A 104 1.47 7.37 23.03
C GLN A 104 1.17 8.65 22.24
N ALA A 105 0.47 8.55 21.11
CA ALA A 105 0.22 9.69 20.23
C ALA A 105 -0.58 10.80 20.94
N GLU A 106 -0.07 12.03 20.82
CA GLU A 106 -0.75 13.25 21.24
C GLU A 106 -1.49 13.92 20.06
N TRP A 107 -2.67 14.50 20.33
CA TRP A 107 -3.56 15.08 19.32
C TRP A 107 -3.26 16.55 19.01
N THR A 108 -1.98 16.89 18.81
CA THR A 108 -1.49 18.28 18.72
C THR A 108 -0.77 18.61 17.41
N SER A 109 -0.89 17.75 16.39
CA SER A 109 -0.14 17.90 15.14
C SER A 109 -0.57 19.15 14.35
N PRO A 110 0.36 20.08 14.04
CA PRO A 110 0.04 21.28 13.26
C PRO A 110 -0.36 20.95 11.81
N ALA A 111 0.04 19.78 11.30
CA ALA A 111 -0.37 19.32 9.97
C ALA A 111 -1.87 18.99 9.94
N VAL A 112 -2.42 18.45 11.04
CA VAL A 112 -3.86 18.21 11.19
C VAL A 112 -4.62 19.54 11.21
N ASP A 113 -4.12 20.53 11.95
CA ASP A 113 -4.73 21.86 11.99
C ASP A 113 -4.77 22.53 10.61
N ALA A 114 -3.68 22.42 9.85
CA ALA A 114 -3.62 22.92 8.48
C ALA A 114 -4.61 22.20 7.56
N ALA A 115 -4.69 20.87 7.64
CA ALA A 115 -5.64 20.07 6.85
C ALA A 115 -7.10 20.41 7.19
N VAL A 116 -7.43 20.55 8.47
CA VAL A 116 -8.74 21.00 8.94
C VAL A 116 -9.03 22.40 8.39
N GLY A 117 -8.07 23.32 8.43
CA GLY A 117 -8.21 24.67 7.88
C GLY A 117 -8.50 24.69 6.37
N LEU A 118 -7.87 23.79 5.60
CA LEU A 118 -8.11 23.67 4.15
C LEU A 118 -9.52 23.18 3.84
N VAL A 119 -10.01 22.20 4.59
CA VAL A 119 -11.35 21.61 4.36
C VAL A 119 -12.46 22.50 4.93
N SER A 120 -12.20 23.18 6.03
CA SER A 120 -13.18 24.03 6.73
C SER A 120 -13.13 25.51 6.30
N GLY A 121 -12.32 25.86 5.30
CA GLY A 121 -12.19 27.23 4.79
C GLY A 121 -13.54 27.87 4.46
N GLY A 122 -13.87 28.98 5.13
CA GLY A 122 -15.13 29.70 4.94
C GLY A 122 -16.36 29.04 5.59
N SER A 123 -16.18 28.01 6.42
CA SER A 123 -17.25 27.37 7.18
C SER A 123 -17.41 27.99 8.57
N LYS A 124 -18.61 27.91 9.12
CA LYS A 124 -18.92 28.29 10.52
C LYS A 124 -18.06 27.52 11.53
N LEU A 125 -17.61 26.31 11.20
CA LEU A 125 -16.73 25.51 12.05
C LEU A 125 -15.39 26.21 12.27
N LEU A 126 -14.81 26.77 11.20
CA LEU A 126 -13.55 27.49 11.29
C LEU A 126 -13.70 28.79 12.09
N ASP A 127 -14.82 29.51 11.93
CA ASP A 127 -15.12 30.69 12.73
C ASP A 127 -15.22 30.36 14.22
N LEU A 128 -15.92 29.28 14.57
CA LEU A 128 -16.04 28.80 15.95
C LEU A 128 -14.69 28.34 16.52
N LYS A 129 -13.86 27.66 15.72
CA LYS A 129 -12.50 27.29 16.11
C LYS A 129 -11.65 28.51 16.40
N ASN A 130 -11.65 29.50 15.49
CA ASN A 130 -10.89 30.74 15.65
C ASN A 130 -11.39 31.59 16.84
N ALA A 131 -12.67 31.48 17.20
CA ALA A 131 -13.26 32.13 18.36
C ALA A 131 -12.99 31.40 19.70
N GLY A 132 -12.25 30.27 19.69
CA GLY A 132 -11.96 29.49 20.89
C GLY A 132 -13.16 28.73 21.45
N ALA A 133 -14.22 28.52 20.66
CA ALA A 133 -15.48 27.93 21.14
C ALA A 133 -15.33 26.48 21.64
N PHE A 134 -14.26 25.79 21.25
CA PHE A 134 -13.99 24.40 21.58
C PHE A 134 -13.01 24.19 22.73
N GLU A 135 -12.36 25.25 23.25
CA GLU A 135 -11.31 25.12 24.28
C GLU A 135 -11.81 24.42 25.55
N LYS A 136 -13.05 24.68 25.96
CA LYS A 136 -13.68 24.06 27.14
C LYS A 136 -14.07 22.60 26.95
N LEU A 137 -13.99 22.09 25.72
CA LEU A 137 -14.33 20.72 25.34
C LEU A 137 -13.08 19.90 25.00
N ASN A 138 -11.88 20.47 25.18
CA ASN A 138 -10.62 19.86 24.76
C ASN A 138 -10.39 18.48 25.40
N ASP A 139 -10.73 18.33 26.68
CA ASP A 139 -10.59 17.06 27.40
C ASP A 139 -11.54 16.00 26.82
N THR A 140 -12.82 16.36 26.62
CA THR A 140 -13.82 15.48 25.99
C THR A 140 -13.42 15.09 24.56
N PHE A 141 -12.85 16.01 23.77
CA PHE A 141 -12.33 15.70 22.44
C PHE A 141 -11.13 14.76 22.51
N THR A 142 -10.22 14.97 23.47
CA THR A 142 -9.04 14.12 23.67
C THR A 142 -9.45 12.69 24.06
N GLU A 143 -10.41 12.54 24.97
CA GLU A 143 -10.99 11.25 25.35
C GLU A 143 -11.65 10.55 24.16
N ALA A 144 -12.46 11.26 23.39
CA ALA A 144 -13.07 10.72 22.17
C ALA A 144 -12.01 10.23 21.16
N MET A 145 -10.98 11.04 20.90
CA MET A 145 -9.89 10.70 19.99
C MET A 145 -9.03 9.53 20.51
N ASN A 146 -8.83 9.43 21.83
CA ASN A 146 -8.17 8.28 22.46
C ASN A 146 -8.94 6.97 22.20
N LEU A 147 -10.27 7.01 22.32
CA LEU A 147 -11.12 5.86 21.97
C LEU A 147 -11.03 5.54 20.46
N GLY A 148 -10.91 6.57 19.63
CA GLY A 148 -10.56 6.47 18.22
C GLY A 148 -9.30 5.62 17.99
N ARG A 149 -8.21 6.02 18.64
CA ARG A 149 -6.92 5.34 18.59
C ARG A 149 -6.99 3.90 19.09
N GLU A 150 -7.68 3.64 20.19
CA GLU A 150 -7.84 2.30 20.74
C GLU A 150 -8.53 1.36 19.74
N ALA A 151 -9.60 1.82 19.08
CA ALA A 151 -10.25 1.06 18.02
C ALA A 151 -9.30 0.77 16.83
N THR A 152 -8.49 1.74 16.42
CA THR A 152 -7.45 1.54 15.39
C THR A 152 -6.39 0.52 15.82
N ILE A 153 -5.98 0.56 17.10
CA ILE A 153 -5.00 -0.36 17.68
C ILE A 153 -5.53 -1.80 17.63
N GLU A 154 -6.81 -2.03 17.96
CA GLU A 154 -7.40 -3.37 17.87
C GLU A 154 -7.42 -3.89 16.42
N LEU A 155 -7.77 -3.04 15.44
CA LEU A 155 -7.71 -3.41 14.02
C LEU A 155 -6.28 -3.72 13.57
N LEU A 156 -5.28 -3.00 14.08
CA LEU A 156 -3.87 -3.29 13.80
C LEU A 156 -3.42 -4.62 14.38
N LYS A 157 -3.89 -5.01 15.58
CA LYS A 157 -3.60 -6.32 16.15
C LYS A 157 -4.10 -7.45 15.25
N VAL A 158 -5.31 -7.31 14.74
CA VAL A 158 -5.91 -8.29 13.81
C VAL A 158 -5.14 -8.30 12.49
N SER A 159 -4.89 -7.14 11.88
CA SER A 159 -4.19 -7.07 10.59
C SER A 159 -2.76 -7.58 10.65
N GLN A 160 -2.07 -7.40 11.77
CA GLN A 160 -0.72 -7.93 11.98
C GLN A 160 -0.71 -9.38 12.48
N GLY A 161 -1.88 -10.03 12.59
CA GLY A 161 -2.01 -11.41 13.07
C GLY A 161 -1.55 -11.62 14.51
N MET A 162 -1.49 -10.56 15.32
CA MET A 162 -1.18 -10.65 16.76
C MET A 162 -2.33 -11.28 17.54
N VAL A 163 -3.56 -11.13 17.05
CA VAL A 163 -4.78 -11.63 17.68
C VAL A 163 -5.68 -12.21 16.60
N LEU A 164 -6.26 -13.38 16.87
CA LEU A 164 -7.29 -13.95 16.00
C LEU A 164 -8.56 -13.10 16.06
N PRO A 165 -9.23 -12.83 14.93
CA PRO A 165 -10.46 -12.06 14.93
C PRO A 165 -11.49 -12.72 15.85
N ALA A 166 -11.93 -11.98 16.87
CA ALA A 166 -12.95 -12.46 17.82
C ALA A 166 -14.35 -12.48 17.22
N ASP A 167 -14.57 -11.70 16.15
CA ASP A 167 -15.82 -11.55 15.42
C ASP A 167 -15.57 -11.88 13.94
N GLU A 168 -16.47 -12.64 13.31
CA GLU A 168 -16.39 -13.00 11.89
C GLU A 168 -16.31 -11.77 10.98
N ALA A 169 -16.88 -10.63 11.39
CA ALA A 169 -16.80 -9.39 10.63
C ALA A 169 -15.36 -8.84 10.53
N LEU A 170 -14.46 -9.23 11.42
CA LEU A 170 -13.05 -8.83 11.38
C LEU A 170 -12.22 -9.68 10.40
N GLU A 171 -12.77 -10.75 9.83
CA GLU A 171 -12.09 -11.54 8.78
C GLU A 171 -11.90 -10.74 7.48
N VAL A 172 -12.67 -9.66 7.29
CA VAL A 172 -12.49 -8.73 6.15
C VAL A 172 -11.22 -7.88 6.27
N VAL A 173 -10.64 -7.78 7.46
CA VAL A 173 -9.45 -6.96 7.71
C VAL A 173 -8.25 -7.60 7.00
N PRO A 174 -7.57 -6.89 6.08
CA PRO A 174 -6.42 -7.45 5.37
C PRO A 174 -5.28 -7.82 6.31
N ILE A 175 -4.71 -9.02 6.13
CA ILE A 175 -3.53 -9.46 6.88
C ILE A 175 -2.27 -8.85 6.26
N MET A 176 -1.61 -7.99 7.02
CA MET A 176 -0.42 -7.22 6.65
C MET A 176 0.85 -7.82 7.27
N GLN A 177 0.99 -9.14 7.20
CA GLN A 177 2.20 -9.83 7.63
C GLN A 177 3.17 -9.98 6.45
N PRO A 178 4.45 -9.60 6.60
CA PRO A 178 5.46 -9.89 5.59
C PRO A 178 5.55 -11.40 5.40
N PRO A 179 5.61 -11.91 4.14
CA PRO A 179 5.75 -13.33 3.90
C PRO A 179 7.07 -13.84 4.50
N ASN A 180 7.02 -14.96 5.22
CA ASN A 180 8.18 -15.55 5.91
C ASN A 180 9.29 -16.05 4.98
N LYS A 181 8.99 -16.22 3.69
CA LYS A 181 9.95 -16.69 2.68
C LYS A 181 10.23 -15.57 1.70
N SER A 182 11.48 -15.38 1.32
CA SER A 182 11.87 -14.47 0.24
C SER A 182 11.57 -15.02 -1.16
N PHE A 183 10.86 -16.14 -1.29
CA PHE A 183 10.56 -16.76 -2.59
C PHE A 183 9.06 -17.01 -2.74
N CYS A 184 8.51 -16.63 -3.90
CA CYS A 184 7.12 -16.89 -4.24
C CYS A 184 6.93 -18.39 -4.52
N PRO A 185 6.12 -19.13 -3.75
CA PRO A 185 5.96 -20.58 -3.93
C PRO A 185 5.34 -20.95 -5.30
N LYS A 186 4.62 -20.02 -5.93
CA LYS A 186 3.95 -20.25 -7.22
C LYS A 186 4.86 -20.13 -8.44
N CYS A 187 5.98 -19.40 -8.36
CA CYS A 187 6.83 -19.14 -9.53
C CYS A 187 8.32 -19.18 -9.25
N GLY A 188 8.75 -19.49 -8.03
CA GLY A 188 10.17 -19.59 -7.66
C GLY A 188 10.95 -18.28 -7.77
N SER A 189 10.28 -17.17 -8.11
CA SER A 189 10.92 -15.86 -8.18
C SER A 189 11.15 -15.31 -6.77
N ASP A 190 12.30 -14.66 -6.59
CA ASP A 190 12.60 -13.87 -5.41
C ASP A 190 11.49 -12.82 -5.21
N ILE A 191 10.90 -12.77 -4.03
CA ILE A 191 9.87 -11.81 -3.61
C ILE A 191 10.42 -10.38 -3.72
N HIS A 192 11.74 -10.18 -3.55
CA HIS A 192 12.39 -8.91 -3.87
C HIS A 192 12.45 -8.60 -5.36
N ALA A 193 12.62 -9.59 -6.24
CA ALA A 193 12.58 -9.38 -7.70
C ALA A 193 11.17 -9.00 -8.20
N ASN A 194 10.13 -9.40 -7.47
CA ASN A 194 8.73 -9.01 -7.70
C ASN A 194 8.23 -7.90 -6.74
N ALA A 195 9.15 -7.08 -6.22
CA ALA A 195 8.86 -6.02 -5.25
C ALA A 195 7.73 -5.08 -5.69
N MET A 196 7.55 -4.80 -6.98
CA MET A 196 6.48 -3.91 -7.46
C MET A 196 5.08 -4.52 -7.35
N LEU A 197 4.92 -5.82 -7.61
CA LEU A 197 3.63 -6.51 -7.44
C LEU A 197 3.28 -6.68 -5.98
N GLN A 198 4.28 -6.98 -5.14
CA GLN A 198 4.10 -7.02 -3.70
C GLN A 198 3.79 -5.63 -3.15
N TRP A 199 4.51 -4.60 -3.60
CA TRP A 199 4.23 -3.22 -3.24
C TRP A 199 2.82 -2.79 -3.64
N GLN A 200 2.34 -3.16 -4.82
CA GLN A 200 0.96 -2.87 -5.24
C GLN A 200 -0.07 -3.59 -4.36
N LYS A 201 0.09 -4.91 -4.12
CA LYS A 201 -0.81 -5.65 -3.24
C LYS A 201 -0.81 -5.10 -1.81
N TRP A 202 0.38 -4.78 -1.30
CA TRP A 202 0.54 -4.15 0.01
C TRP A 202 -0.03 -2.74 0.03
N SER A 203 0.12 -1.97 -1.04
CA SER A 203 -0.45 -0.63 -1.17
C SER A 203 -1.98 -0.67 -1.18
N ASP A 204 -2.58 -1.58 -1.95
CA ASP A 204 -4.03 -1.73 -2.04
C ASP A 204 -4.59 -2.21 -0.70
N ALA A 205 -4.03 -3.28 -0.13
CA ALA A 205 -4.40 -3.77 1.19
C ALA A 205 -4.18 -2.72 2.30
N SER A 206 -3.13 -1.90 2.21
CA SER A 206 -2.89 -0.81 3.15
C SER A 206 -3.91 0.31 3.02
N THR A 207 -4.43 0.56 1.81
CA THR A 207 -5.46 1.58 1.59
C THR A 207 -6.81 1.13 2.14
N ASP A 208 -7.15 -0.15 1.93
CA ASP A 208 -8.35 -0.75 2.52
C ASP A 208 -8.29 -0.75 4.05
N LEU A 209 -7.16 -1.21 4.61
CA LEU A 209 -6.94 -1.19 6.05
C LEU A 209 -6.98 0.24 6.60
N LEU A 210 -6.34 1.21 5.96
CA LEU A 210 -6.35 2.62 6.38
C LEU A 210 -7.78 3.18 6.37
N THR A 211 -8.60 2.79 5.39
CA THR A 211 -10.00 3.23 5.29
C THR A 211 -10.82 2.67 6.45
N ILE A 212 -10.68 1.37 6.75
CA ILE A 212 -11.34 0.73 7.90
C ILE A 212 -10.88 1.36 9.21
N GLN A 213 -9.57 1.62 9.36
CA GLN A 213 -9.00 2.27 10.53
C GLN A 213 -9.53 3.69 10.72
N LEU A 214 -9.62 4.48 9.66
CA LEU A 214 -10.17 5.83 9.69
C LEU A 214 -11.65 5.81 10.06
N GLU A 215 -12.44 4.92 9.44
CA GLU A 215 -13.86 4.78 9.76
C GLU A 215 -14.05 4.39 11.23
N ALA A 216 -13.35 3.37 11.70
CA ALA A 216 -13.44 2.90 13.09
C ALA A 216 -13.05 4.00 14.07
N ALA A 217 -11.95 4.72 13.82
CA ALA A 217 -11.47 5.80 14.68
C ALA A 217 -12.47 6.96 14.73
N MET A 218 -12.96 7.41 13.58
CA MET A 218 -13.92 8.51 13.51
C MET A 218 -15.25 8.11 14.13
N ARG A 219 -15.73 6.88 13.88
CA ARG A 219 -17.00 6.39 14.37
C ARG A 219 -16.99 6.24 15.89
N SER A 220 -15.94 5.66 16.48
CA SER A 220 -15.85 5.55 17.95
C SER A 220 -15.74 6.93 18.61
N SER A 221 -14.93 7.83 18.04
CA SER A 221 -14.82 9.22 18.53
C SER A 221 -16.16 9.96 18.49
N LEU A 222 -16.88 9.89 17.36
CA LEU A 222 -18.17 10.55 17.19
C LEU A 222 -19.27 9.92 18.05
N MET A 223 -19.26 8.60 18.22
CA MET A 223 -20.18 7.91 19.13
C MET A 223 -19.97 8.34 20.57
N HIS A 224 -18.70 8.47 21.01
CA HIS A 224 -18.39 8.96 22.35
C HIS A 224 -18.88 10.41 22.53
N LEU A 225 -18.56 11.31 21.61
CA LEU A 225 -19.05 12.69 21.65
C LEU A 225 -20.59 12.76 21.67
N ALA A 226 -21.25 11.99 20.82
CA ALA A 226 -22.70 11.93 20.76
C ALA A 226 -23.31 11.43 22.07
N ALA A 227 -22.70 10.43 22.71
CA ALA A 227 -23.12 9.94 24.03
C ALA A 227 -22.97 11.04 25.10
N THR A 228 -21.81 11.69 25.18
CA THR A 228 -21.59 12.78 26.15
C THR A 228 -22.56 13.94 25.96
N TYR A 229 -22.87 14.32 24.71
CA TYR A 229 -23.86 15.38 24.45
C TYR A 229 -25.28 14.93 24.76
N ARG A 230 -25.62 13.67 24.50
CA ARG A 230 -26.92 13.11 24.86
C ARG A 230 -27.13 13.17 26.37
N ASP A 231 -26.15 12.78 27.16
CA ASP A 231 -26.23 12.80 28.62
C ASP A 231 -26.42 14.24 29.13
N LYS A 232 -25.63 15.20 28.62
CA LYS A 232 -25.80 16.62 28.97
C LYS A 232 -27.16 17.20 28.58
N ILE A 233 -27.74 16.76 27.46
CA ILE A 233 -29.08 17.20 27.06
C ILE A 233 -30.12 16.64 28.03
N GLN A 234 -30.01 15.36 28.40
CA GLN A 234 -30.90 14.74 29.38
C GLN A 234 -30.83 15.44 30.73
N ASP A 235 -29.62 15.73 31.24
CA ASP A 235 -29.42 16.46 32.50
C ASP A 235 -30.10 17.84 32.46
N LEU A 236 -30.01 18.55 31.32
CA LEU A 236 -30.66 19.84 31.15
C LEU A 236 -32.19 19.72 31.09
N GLU A 237 -32.72 18.68 30.44
CA GLU A 237 -34.16 18.41 30.41
C GLU A 237 -34.70 18.10 31.80
N ASP A 238 -33.96 17.31 32.59
CA ASP A 238 -34.30 16.94 33.95
C ASP A 238 -34.29 18.20 34.86
N HIS A 239 -33.23 19.01 34.80
CA HIS A 239 -33.15 20.29 35.53
C HIS A 239 -34.28 21.26 35.15
N LEU A 240 -34.66 21.31 33.87
CA LEU A 240 -35.77 22.14 33.41
C LEU A 240 -37.10 21.63 33.97
N SER A 241 -37.29 20.31 34.02
CA SER A 241 -38.48 19.68 34.59
C SER A 241 -38.60 19.98 36.10
N ASP A 242 -37.50 19.85 36.84
CA ASP A 242 -37.42 20.15 38.27
C ASP A 242 -37.69 21.64 38.55
N ALA A 243 -37.09 22.53 37.75
CA ALA A 243 -37.33 23.96 37.86
C ALA A 243 -38.79 24.32 37.60
N LYS A 244 -39.46 23.68 36.63
CA LYS A 244 -40.90 23.85 36.38
C LYS A 244 -41.73 23.40 37.58
N ILE A 245 -41.42 22.23 38.15
CA ILE A 245 -42.11 21.70 39.33
C ILE A 245 -41.94 22.66 40.52
N ALA A 246 -40.72 23.14 40.75
CA ALA A 246 -40.42 24.12 41.80
C ALA A 246 -41.18 25.43 41.62
N VAL A 247 -41.28 25.94 40.38
CA VAL A 247 -42.05 27.15 40.06
C VAL A 247 -43.54 26.93 40.30
N GLU A 248 -44.11 25.80 39.87
CA GLU A 248 -45.52 25.49 40.10
C GLU A 248 -45.83 25.31 41.59
N LYS A 249 -44.93 24.66 42.34
CA LYS A 249 -45.03 24.56 43.81
C LYS A 249 -44.98 25.92 44.47
N ALA A 250 -44.05 26.79 44.08
CA ALA A 250 -43.93 28.14 44.61
C ALA A 250 -45.17 29.01 44.28
N LYS A 251 -45.78 28.84 43.10
CA LYS A 251 -47.05 29.51 42.76
C LYS A 251 -48.22 29.01 43.61
N GLN A 252 -48.30 27.71 43.88
CA GLN A 252 -49.33 27.13 44.75
C GLN A 252 -49.19 27.61 46.20
N GLU A 253 -47.94 27.67 46.71
CA GLU A 253 -47.64 28.21 48.03
C GLU A 253 -47.95 29.72 48.12
N ALA A 254 -47.64 30.49 47.06
CA ALA A 254 -48.00 31.91 46.98
C ALA A 254 -49.52 32.14 46.88
N ALA A 255 -50.27 31.23 46.25
CA ALA A 255 -51.73 31.26 46.20
C ALA A 255 -52.40 30.89 47.53
N HIS A 256 -51.63 30.40 48.52
CA HIS A 256 -52.11 30.09 49.88
C HIS A 256 -51.57 31.07 50.94
N ALA A 257 -50.81 32.10 50.55
CA ALA A 257 -50.34 33.14 51.45
C ALA A 257 -51.39 34.30 51.56
N PRO A 258 -51.67 34.85 52.78
CA PRO A 258 -52.54 36.01 52.92
C PRO A 258 -51.88 37.29 52.39
N ALA A 259 -52.67 38.15 51.75
CA ALA A 259 -52.21 39.36 51.06
C ALA A 259 -51.56 40.40 52.01
N PRO A 260 -50.37 40.94 51.67
CA PRO A 260 -49.93 42.23 52.18
C PRO A 260 -50.36 43.38 51.25
N ALA A 261 -50.57 44.54 51.86
CA ALA A 261 -51.19 45.74 51.28
C ALA A 261 -50.34 46.46 50.21
N ALA A 262 -51.07 47.05 49.26
CA ALA A 262 -50.74 48.13 48.32
C ALA A 262 -49.98 49.31 49.00
N GLU A 263 -49.15 50.16 48.39
CA GLU A 263 -48.98 50.75 47.03
C GLU A 263 -47.73 51.69 47.10
N PRO A 264 -47.34 52.55 46.11
CA PRO A 264 -47.57 52.58 44.67
C PRO A 264 -46.27 52.83 43.84
N ALA A 265 -46.46 52.79 42.52
CA ALA A 265 -45.48 53.00 41.45
C ALA A 265 -45.09 54.47 41.20
N THR A 266 -43.96 54.68 40.51
CA THR A 266 -43.69 55.88 39.71
C THR A 266 -43.14 55.53 38.33
N GLU A 267 -43.92 55.89 37.31
CA GLU A 267 -43.54 56.04 35.89
C GLU A 267 -42.49 57.14 35.67
N LYS A 268 -41.66 57.00 34.62
CA LYS A 268 -41.67 57.93 33.46
C LYS A 268 -40.64 57.62 32.35
N THR A 269 -41.19 57.36 31.16
CA THR A 269 -40.88 57.92 29.82
C THR A 269 -39.47 57.86 29.20
N THR A 270 -39.36 57.03 28.16
CA THR A 270 -38.93 57.30 26.76
C THR A 270 -38.14 58.57 26.40
N LYS A 271 -37.05 58.40 25.61
CA LYS A 271 -36.79 59.14 24.35
C LYS A 271 -35.65 58.53 23.52
N LYS A 272 -35.76 58.75 22.21
CA LYS A 272 -35.09 58.12 21.06
C LYS A 272 -34.20 59.17 20.34
N ALA A 273 -33.03 58.79 19.83
CA ALA A 273 -32.30 59.44 18.72
C ALA A 273 -31.16 58.47 18.29
N SER A 274 -31.05 57.88 17.10
CA SER A 274 -31.02 58.35 15.70
C SER A 274 -29.67 58.93 15.23
N GLY A 275 -29.09 58.28 14.20
CA GLY A 275 -28.24 58.91 13.16
C GLY A 275 -26.79 58.44 13.09
N LYS A 276 -26.41 57.61 12.07
CA LYS A 276 -25.68 57.96 10.81
C LYS A 276 -24.15 58.16 11.03
N LYS A 277 -23.19 57.67 10.22
CA LYS A 277 -23.05 57.44 8.76
C LYS A 277 -21.71 56.65 8.54
N ALA A 278 -21.63 55.68 7.62
CA ALA A 278 -20.82 55.65 6.36
C ALA A 278 -19.28 55.89 6.49
N ALA A 279 -18.35 55.30 5.74
CA ALA A 279 -18.35 54.76 4.38
C ALA A 279 -17.07 53.92 4.08
N SER A 280 -17.18 53.07 3.04
CA SER A 280 -16.22 52.67 1.97
C SER A 280 -14.74 52.43 2.31
N THR A 281 -14.04 51.41 1.76
CA THR A 281 -13.75 51.30 0.31
C THR A 281 -13.38 49.88 -0.16
N THR A 282 -13.92 49.56 -1.32
CA THR A 282 -13.56 48.56 -2.34
C THR A 282 -12.08 48.56 -2.78
N SER A 283 -11.53 47.38 -3.16
CA SER A 283 -11.17 47.06 -4.57
C SER A 283 -10.30 45.79 -4.69
N ALA A 284 -10.77 44.83 -5.49
CA ALA A 284 -10.00 43.72 -6.09
C ALA A 284 -9.44 44.15 -7.49
N PRO A 285 -9.03 43.25 -8.40
CA PRO A 285 -7.89 42.32 -8.42
C PRO A 285 -6.99 42.56 -9.67
N LYS A 286 -5.88 41.82 -9.84
CA LYS A 286 -5.23 41.66 -11.16
C LYS A 286 -4.87 40.19 -11.45
N LYS A 287 -5.12 39.83 -12.71
CA LYS A 287 -5.16 38.50 -13.36
C LYS A 287 -3.88 38.27 -14.21
N PRO A 288 -3.72 37.15 -14.96
CA PRO A 288 -2.49 36.33 -15.05
C PRO A 288 -1.82 36.35 -16.44
N LYS A 289 -0.73 35.58 -16.64
CA LYS A 289 -0.13 35.19 -17.94
C LYS A 289 0.54 33.81 -17.82
N THR A 290 0.02 32.73 -18.41
CA THR A 290 0.23 32.13 -19.77
C THR A 290 1.50 31.27 -19.97
N THR A 291 1.24 30.03 -20.39
CA THR A 291 2.08 28.89 -20.83
C THR A 291 2.88 29.12 -22.12
N PRO A 292 3.83 28.23 -22.49
CA PRO A 292 3.56 27.18 -23.49
C PRO A 292 4.22 25.80 -23.22
N ALA A 293 3.80 24.80 -24.01
CA ALA A 293 4.04 23.37 -23.82
C ALA A 293 4.90 22.70 -24.92
N LYS A 294 5.36 21.47 -24.62
CA LYS A 294 5.54 20.27 -25.49
C LYS A 294 6.79 20.18 -26.43
N PRO A 295 7.32 18.96 -26.73
CA PRO A 295 6.54 17.87 -27.38
C PRO A 295 6.61 16.47 -26.73
N LYS A 296 5.58 15.69 -27.09
CA LYS A 296 5.51 14.22 -27.03
C LYS A 296 5.95 13.68 -28.40
N THR A 297 6.78 12.63 -28.37
CA THR A 297 7.02 11.66 -29.45
C THR A 297 7.26 10.33 -28.71
N GLY A 298 6.67 9.18 -28.99
CA GLY A 298 5.93 8.68 -30.15
C GLY A 298 6.46 7.26 -30.42
N GLY A 299 5.60 6.25 -30.34
CA GLY A 299 5.85 4.92 -30.92
C GLY A 299 6.43 3.84 -30.00
N LEU A 300 5.52 3.04 -29.44
CA LEU A 300 5.77 1.68 -28.94
C LEU A 300 6.10 0.79 -30.16
N PHE A 301 7.18 0.03 -30.10
CA PHE A 301 7.67 -0.97 -31.09
C PHE A 301 8.53 -0.46 -32.27
N GLY A 302 9.83 -0.76 -32.21
CA GLY A 302 10.64 -1.09 -33.38
C GLY A 302 11.38 0.05 -34.08
N ALA A 303 12.14 0.87 -33.36
CA ALA A 303 13.13 1.74 -34.02
C ALA A 303 14.27 0.87 -34.60
N LYS A 304 14.45 0.91 -35.93
CA LYS A 304 15.63 0.33 -36.59
C LYS A 304 16.89 0.91 -35.94
N LYS A 305 17.80 0.05 -35.49
CA LYS A 305 19.08 0.45 -34.87
C LYS A 305 19.82 1.42 -35.80
N PRO A 306 20.17 2.63 -35.35
CA PRO A 306 21.06 3.49 -36.11
C PRO A 306 22.40 2.77 -36.30
N LYS A 307 22.91 2.69 -37.54
CA LYS A 307 24.25 2.18 -37.82
C LYS A 307 25.23 3.35 -37.75
N LYS A 308 26.23 3.26 -36.89
CA LYS A 308 27.36 4.19 -36.81
C LYS A 308 28.64 3.39 -36.99
N THR A 309 29.65 4.00 -37.61
CA THR A 309 30.94 3.36 -37.90
C THR A 309 32.07 4.28 -37.46
N TYR A 310 33.11 3.72 -36.86
CA TYR A 310 34.27 4.47 -36.41
C TYR A 310 35.33 4.58 -37.53
N GLU A 311 35.69 5.81 -37.93
CA GLU A 311 36.73 6.09 -38.94
C GLU A 311 37.96 6.81 -38.35
N GLY A 312 38.11 6.83 -37.02
CA GLY A 312 39.17 7.56 -36.33
C GLY A 312 40.49 6.78 -36.14
N GLU A 313 41.43 7.38 -35.41
CA GLU A 313 42.75 6.79 -35.15
C GLU A 313 42.69 5.50 -34.32
N PRO A 314 43.64 4.56 -34.51
CA PRO A 314 43.76 3.35 -33.69
C PRO A 314 43.85 3.70 -32.19
N GLY A 315 42.87 3.24 -31.41
CA GLY A 315 42.79 3.49 -29.96
C GLY A 315 41.72 4.51 -29.52
N GLY A 316 41.16 5.31 -30.42
CA GLY A 316 40.10 6.27 -30.07
C GLY A 316 38.67 5.70 -30.09
N LYS A 317 38.49 4.44 -30.52
CA LYS A 317 37.18 3.80 -30.69
C LYS A 317 36.37 3.73 -29.39
N ALA A 318 37.03 3.49 -28.25
CA ALA A 318 36.38 3.42 -26.93
C ALA A 318 35.72 4.74 -26.53
N GLU A 319 36.47 5.84 -26.61
CA GLU A 319 35.95 7.17 -26.23
C GLU A 319 34.90 7.64 -27.25
N TRP A 320 35.15 7.45 -28.55
CA TRP A 320 34.16 7.77 -29.58
C TRP A 320 32.85 6.99 -29.37
N PHE A 321 32.91 5.70 -29.04
CA PHE A 321 31.70 4.90 -28.84
C PHE A 321 30.89 5.39 -27.63
N LEU A 322 31.56 5.78 -26.55
CA LEU A 322 30.93 6.31 -25.34
C LEU A 322 30.28 7.68 -25.54
N GLU A 323 30.79 8.48 -26.47
CA GLU A 323 30.26 9.81 -26.79
C GLU A 323 29.17 9.76 -27.88
N GLU A 324 29.41 8.99 -28.94
CA GLU A 324 28.67 9.10 -30.19
C GLU A 324 27.82 7.88 -30.53
N ALA A 325 28.02 6.69 -29.93
CA ALA A 325 27.40 5.46 -30.40
C ALA A 325 26.60 4.65 -29.35
N LEU A 326 26.44 5.15 -28.12
CA LEU A 326 25.64 4.47 -27.09
C LEU A 326 24.14 4.32 -27.45
N ASP A 327 23.63 5.09 -28.41
CA ASP A 327 22.28 4.97 -28.95
C ASP A 327 22.10 3.79 -29.92
N THR A 328 23.20 3.14 -30.33
CA THR A 328 23.18 1.93 -31.17
C THR A 328 22.97 0.64 -30.37
N VAL A 329 23.14 0.73 -29.04
CA VAL A 329 23.05 -0.40 -28.11
C VAL A 329 21.59 -0.86 -27.98
N TYR A 330 21.37 -2.16 -28.02
CA TYR A 330 20.04 -2.74 -27.90
C TYR A 330 19.54 -2.67 -26.45
N ASP A 331 18.38 -2.04 -26.22
CA ASP A 331 17.66 -2.08 -24.96
C ASP A 331 16.59 -3.20 -25.01
N PRO A 332 16.87 -4.38 -24.42
CA PRO A 332 15.93 -5.51 -24.42
C PRO A 332 14.64 -5.21 -23.63
N HIS A 333 14.66 -4.24 -22.73
CA HIS A 333 13.53 -3.88 -21.87
C HIS A 333 12.66 -2.77 -22.46
N GLY A 334 13.04 -2.18 -23.61
CA GLY A 334 12.26 -1.15 -24.30
C GLY A 334 11.96 0.07 -23.42
N THR A 335 12.83 0.38 -22.46
CA THR A 335 12.63 1.44 -21.47
C THR A 335 12.62 2.83 -22.08
N GLY A 336 13.16 2.96 -23.31
CA GLY A 336 13.25 4.22 -24.05
C GLY A 336 14.20 5.23 -23.43
N LYS A 337 14.95 4.84 -22.38
CA LYS A 337 15.95 5.69 -21.74
C LYS A 337 17.29 5.56 -22.47
N PRO A 338 17.92 6.67 -22.86
CA PRO A 338 19.23 6.61 -23.52
C PRO A 338 20.29 6.08 -22.54
N ILE A 339 21.08 5.12 -23.00
CA ILE A 339 22.23 4.58 -22.26
C ILE A 339 23.29 5.68 -22.15
N LYS A 340 23.84 5.88 -20.95
CA LYS A 340 24.85 6.89 -20.67
C LYS A 340 26.14 6.23 -20.19
N ALA A 341 27.29 6.80 -20.55
CA ALA A 341 28.60 6.29 -20.14
C ALA A 341 28.77 6.15 -18.60
N ALA A 342 28.12 7.03 -17.82
CA ALA A 342 28.15 7.00 -16.35
C ALA A 342 27.11 6.06 -15.71
N MET A 343 26.25 5.41 -16.50
CA MET A 343 25.22 4.50 -16.00
C MET A 343 25.87 3.30 -15.32
N ILE A 344 25.37 2.94 -14.13
CA ILE A 344 25.84 1.81 -13.35
C ILE A 344 25.15 0.54 -13.88
N LEU A 345 25.94 -0.43 -14.31
CA LEU A 345 25.50 -1.73 -14.83
C LEU A 345 25.30 -2.75 -13.72
N ALA A 346 26.20 -2.76 -12.73
CA ALA A 346 26.17 -3.69 -11.62
C ALA A 346 26.76 -3.05 -10.36
N ARG A 347 26.29 -3.50 -9.19
CA ARG A 347 26.71 -3.01 -7.87
C ARG A 347 27.10 -4.19 -6.99
N SER A 348 28.18 -4.03 -6.23
CA SER A 348 28.57 -4.92 -5.14
C SER A 348 28.95 -4.10 -3.91
N SER A 349 29.21 -4.78 -2.79
CA SER A 349 29.79 -4.18 -1.58
C SER A 349 31.19 -3.59 -1.81
N GLU A 350 31.87 -3.99 -2.89
CA GLU A 350 33.24 -3.60 -3.21
C GLU A 350 33.31 -2.48 -4.26
N GLY A 351 32.22 -2.20 -4.98
CA GLY A 351 32.17 -1.12 -5.96
C GLY A 351 31.02 -1.18 -6.95
N ASN A 352 30.98 -0.18 -7.83
CA ASN A 352 30.00 -0.09 -8.92
C ASN A 352 30.72 -0.21 -10.26
N VAL A 353 30.20 -1.05 -11.16
CA VAL A 353 30.67 -1.14 -12.55
C VAL A 353 29.79 -0.24 -13.42
N ARG A 354 30.40 0.65 -14.23
CA ARG A 354 29.68 1.54 -15.15
C ARG A 354 29.89 1.14 -16.61
N VAL A 355 29.03 1.63 -17.48
CA VAL A 355 29.11 1.41 -18.94
C VAL A 355 30.49 1.77 -19.50
N ARG A 356 31.05 2.91 -19.11
CA ARG A 356 32.40 3.32 -19.55
C ARG A 356 33.50 2.36 -19.12
N ASP A 357 33.35 1.73 -17.94
CA ASP A 357 34.38 0.88 -17.38
C ASP A 357 34.42 -0.44 -18.17
N VAL A 358 33.26 -0.95 -18.58
CA VAL A 358 33.13 -2.11 -19.47
C VAL A 358 33.71 -1.85 -20.86
N ILE A 359 33.35 -0.74 -21.51
CA ILE A 359 33.84 -0.44 -22.87
C ILE A 359 35.35 -0.20 -22.88
N ARG A 360 35.89 0.50 -21.87
CA ARG A 360 37.34 0.74 -21.77
C ARG A 360 38.11 -0.53 -21.47
N ALA A 361 37.62 -1.38 -20.56
CA ALA A 361 38.27 -2.65 -20.27
C ALA A 361 38.24 -3.57 -21.50
N TYR A 362 37.08 -3.68 -22.16
CA TYR A 362 36.93 -4.47 -23.37
C TYR A 362 37.85 -4.01 -24.52
N ALA A 363 38.00 -2.70 -24.70
CA ALA A 363 38.85 -2.15 -25.76
C ALA A 363 40.34 -2.46 -25.59
N VAL A 364 40.78 -2.79 -24.36
CA VAL A 364 42.20 -3.06 -24.05
C VAL A 364 42.46 -4.56 -23.96
N GLU A 365 41.59 -5.30 -23.29
CA GLU A 365 41.83 -6.69 -22.89
C GLU A 365 40.78 -7.68 -23.44
N GLY A 366 39.84 -7.22 -24.28
CA GLY A 366 38.76 -8.06 -24.80
C GLY A 366 37.79 -8.51 -23.70
N GLU A 367 37.11 -9.64 -23.91
CA GLU A 367 36.14 -10.16 -22.93
C GLU A 367 36.78 -10.48 -21.57
N ASP A 368 38.06 -10.88 -21.56
CA ASP A 368 38.81 -11.24 -20.35
C ASP A 368 39.07 -10.04 -19.42
N GLY A 369 39.08 -8.82 -19.95
CA GLY A 369 39.18 -7.59 -19.15
C GLY A 369 37.88 -7.14 -18.51
N VAL A 370 36.74 -7.69 -18.95
CA VAL A 370 35.42 -7.29 -18.46
C VAL A 370 35.16 -8.00 -17.13
N SER A 371 35.04 -7.23 -16.06
CA SER A 371 34.76 -7.73 -14.71
C SER A 371 33.61 -8.74 -14.69
N GLU A 372 33.75 -9.82 -13.93
CA GLU A 372 32.69 -10.82 -13.67
C GLU A 372 31.39 -10.16 -13.18
N LEU A 373 31.51 -9.08 -12.40
CA LEU A 373 30.37 -8.31 -11.92
C LEU A 373 29.63 -7.59 -13.05
N ALA A 374 30.30 -7.20 -14.15
CA ALA A 374 29.63 -6.62 -15.31
C ALA A 374 28.71 -7.65 -16.00
N TRP A 375 29.13 -8.91 -16.04
CA TRP A 375 28.41 -10.00 -16.70
C TRP A 375 27.12 -10.42 -15.99
N THR A 376 26.90 -9.98 -14.74
CA THR A 376 25.59 -10.13 -14.08
C THR A 376 24.51 -9.26 -14.73
N SER A 377 24.89 -8.28 -15.55
CA SER A 377 23.98 -7.44 -16.33
C SER A 377 23.88 -7.95 -17.78
N PRO A 378 22.68 -8.33 -18.27
CA PRO A 378 22.49 -8.71 -19.68
C PRO A 378 22.92 -7.61 -20.67
N LEU A 379 22.97 -6.36 -20.20
CA LEU A 379 23.32 -5.17 -20.97
C LEU A 379 24.82 -5.15 -21.35
N ALA A 380 25.69 -5.82 -20.58
CA ALA A 380 27.12 -5.91 -20.90
C ALA A 380 27.38 -6.56 -22.26
N LYS A 381 26.65 -7.64 -22.58
CA LYS A 381 26.76 -8.32 -23.88
C LYS A 381 26.32 -7.43 -25.04
N TYR A 382 25.21 -6.71 -24.88
CA TYR A 382 24.71 -5.79 -25.93
C TYR A 382 25.63 -4.58 -26.15
N LEU A 383 26.34 -4.14 -25.11
CA LEU A 383 27.34 -3.08 -25.22
C LEU A 383 28.53 -3.52 -26.07
N ILE A 384 29.03 -4.74 -25.83
CA ILE A 384 30.14 -5.33 -26.57
C ILE A 384 29.74 -5.60 -28.03
N GLU A 385 28.58 -6.22 -28.26
CA GLU A 385 28.07 -6.46 -29.61
C GLU A 385 27.89 -5.16 -30.41
N ALA A 386 27.40 -4.09 -29.78
CA ALA A 386 27.27 -2.79 -30.42
C ALA A 386 28.63 -2.13 -30.67
N TYR A 387 29.58 -2.28 -29.74
CA TYR A 387 30.95 -1.79 -29.88
C TYR A 387 31.68 -2.45 -31.05
N ASP A 388 31.53 -3.76 -31.23
CA ASP A 388 32.13 -4.52 -32.33
C ASP A 388 31.45 -4.26 -33.67
N ALA A 389 30.16 -3.91 -33.66
CA ALA A 389 29.41 -3.57 -34.85
C ALA A 389 29.69 -2.15 -35.39
N CYS A 390 30.27 -1.27 -34.57
CA CYS A 390 30.71 0.06 -34.95
C CYS A 390 32.17 0.07 -35.39
#